data_AF-A0A536H6G4-F1
#
_entry.id   AF-A0A536H6G4-F1
#
_cell.length_a   1.000
_cell.length_b   1.000
_cell.length_c   1.000
_cell.angle_alpha   90.00
_cell.angle_beta   90.00
_cell.angle_gamma   90.00
#
_symmetry.space_group_name_H-M   'P 1'
#
loop_
_entity.id
_entity.type
_entity.pdbx_description
1 polymer ?
#
loop_
_entity_poly.entity_id
_entity_poly.type
_entity_poly.pdbx_seq_one_letter_code
_entity_poly.pdbx_strand_id
1 'polypeptide(L)' 'MASLFKRKRIPEGVDPARIPPGQTLTAPDRWPLLHFGPVPKTDIAKWDFSVFGAVENGLSLDYGELRALPSK' A
#
# COMPACT_ATOMS: atom_id res chain seq x y z
N MET A 1 -30.62 16.41 -17.97
CA MET A 1 -29.18 16.18 -18.21
C MET A 1 -28.59 15.45 -17.01
N ALA A 2 -28.26 14.16 -17.16
CA ALA A 2 -27.68 13.38 -16.08
C ALA A 2 -26.22 13.84 -15.84
N SER A 3 -25.91 14.19 -14.59
CA SER A 3 -24.56 14.59 -14.19
C SER A 3 -23.57 13.45 -14.44
N LEU A 4 -22.65 13.66 -15.38
CA LEU A 4 -21.63 12.69 -15.81
C LEU A 4 -20.51 12.47 -14.78
N PHE A 5 -20.53 13.19 -13.67
CA PHE A 5 -19.53 13.06 -12.61
C PHE A 5 -20.24 12.81 -11.28
N LYS A 6 -20.49 11.53 -10.97
CA LYS A 6 -20.71 11.11 -9.58
C LYS A 6 -19.51 11.61 -8.79
N ARG A 7 -19.71 12.55 -7.86
CA ARG A 7 -18.70 13.00 -6.87
C ARG A 7 -18.08 11.73 -6.27
N LYS A 8 -16.83 11.44 -6.62
CA LYS A 8 -16.10 10.33 -6.02
C LYS A 8 -15.83 10.72 -4.57
N ARG A 9 -16.51 10.04 -3.65
CA ARG A 9 -16.34 10.19 -2.21
C ARG A 9 -14.88 9.92 -1.90
N ILE A 10 -14.21 10.89 -1.26
CA ILE A 10 -12.87 10.69 -0.71
C ILE A 10 -13.00 9.56 0.33
N PRO A 11 -12.19 8.48 0.26
CA PRO A 11 -12.23 7.39 1.23
C PRO A 11 -12.01 7.89 2.66
N GLU A 12 -12.54 7.16 3.63
CA GLU A 12 -12.32 7.47 5.05
C GLU A 12 -10.81 7.42 5.38
N GLY A 13 -10.35 8.37 6.20
CA GLY A 13 -8.94 8.51 6.57
C GLY A 13 -8.08 9.30 5.59
N VAL A 14 -8.61 9.76 4.46
CA VAL A 14 -7.89 10.65 3.54
C VAL A 14 -8.23 12.10 3.83
N ASP A 15 -7.22 12.89 4.20
CA ASP A 15 -7.34 14.34 4.34
C ASP A 15 -7.45 15.01 2.95
N PRO A 16 -8.58 15.68 2.63
CA PRO A 16 -8.75 16.39 1.35
C PRO A 16 -7.69 17.47 1.11
N ALA A 17 -7.11 18.06 2.16
CA ALA A 17 -6.08 19.09 2.04
C ALA A 17 -4.76 18.54 1.46
N ARG A 18 -4.57 17.22 1.48
CA ARG A 18 -3.39 16.55 0.88
C ARG A 18 -3.53 16.30 -0.62
N ILE A 19 -4.69 16.58 -1.22
CA ILE A 19 -4.92 16.41 -2.67
C ILE A 19 -4.60 17.73 -3.37
N PRO A 20 -3.55 17.79 -4.22
CA PRO A 20 -3.21 19.01 -4.94
C PRO A 20 -4.33 19.46 -5.89
N PRO A 21 -4.47 20.78 -6.15
CA PRO A 21 -5.44 21.29 -7.11
C PRO A 21 -5.35 20.60 -8.47
N GLY A 22 -6.49 20.21 -9.04
CA GLY A 22 -6.57 19.52 -10.34
C GLY A 22 -6.32 18.01 -10.30
N GLN A 23 -5.98 17.43 -9.13
CA GLN A 23 -5.82 15.98 -8.98
C GLN A 23 -7.09 15.31 -8.47
N THR A 24 -7.24 14.03 -8.79
CA THR A 24 -8.30 13.16 -8.27
C THR A 24 -7.67 11.95 -7.62
N LEU A 25 -8.13 11.58 -6.44
CA LEU A 25 -7.70 10.33 -5.81
C LEU A 25 -8.11 9.14 -6.69
N THR A 26 -7.13 8.34 -7.10
CA THR A 26 -7.38 7.09 -7.82
C THR A 26 -8.11 6.13 -6.89
N ALA A 27 -9.23 5.59 -7.36
CA ALA A 27 -10.00 4.65 -6.56
C ALA A 27 -9.23 3.32 -6.45
N PRO A 28 -9.33 2.57 -5.34
CA PRO A 28 -8.55 1.35 -5.12
C PRO A 28 -8.65 0.33 -6.26
N ASP A 29 -9.79 0.26 -6.94
CA ASP A 29 -10.11 -0.61 -8.07
C ASP A 29 -9.55 -0.13 -9.42
N ARG A 30 -8.98 1.07 -9.49
CA ARG A 30 -8.49 1.70 -10.72
C ARG A 30 -6.97 1.79 -10.82
N TRP A 31 -6.25 1.19 -9.87
CA TRP A 31 -4.80 1.11 -9.94
C TRP A 31 -4.40 0.12 -11.05
N PRO A 32 -3.46 0.49 -11.94
CA PRO A 32 -2.95 -0.44 -12.92
C PRO A 32 -2.25 -1.60 -12.20
N LEU A 33 -2.59 -2.83 -12.57
CA LEU A 33 -1.99 -4.02 -11.98
C LEU A 33 -0.84 -4.48 -12.86
N LEU A 34 0.38 -4.49 -12.31
CA LEU A 34 1.56 -5.02 -12.97
C LEU A 34 2.12 -6.16 -12.11
N HIS A 35 2.03 -7.39 -12.60
CA HIS A 35 2.68 -8.55 -12.00
C HIS A 35 3.41 -9.35 -13.07
N PHE A 36 4.58 -9.84 -12.74
CA PHE A 36 5.27 -10.83 -13.56
C PHE A 36 5.09 -12.20 -12.90
N GLY A 37 4.20 -13.01 -13.47
CA GLY A 37 3.85 -14.33 -12.95
C GLY A 37 2.68 -14.33 -11.95
N PRO A 38 2.35 -15.51 -11.39
CA PRO A 38 1.22 -15.67 -10.47
C PRO A 38 1.42 -14.91 -9.14
N VAL A 39 0.33 -14.36 -8.60
CA VAL A 39 0.35 -13.75 -7.26
C VAL A 39 0.46 -14.87 -6.21
N PRO A 40 1.47 -14.83 -5.31
CA PRO A 40 1.64 -15.86 -4.29
C PRO A 40 0.52 -15.82 -3.25
N LYS A 41 0.14 -17.00 -2.75
CA LYS A 41 -0.70 -17.14 -1.56
C LYS A 41 0.21 -17.31 -0.35
N THR A 42 0.27 -16.29 0.50
CA THR A 42 1.21 -16.23 1.62
C THR A 42 0.48 -16.48 2.95
N ASP A 43 1.03 -17.38 3.77
CA ASP A 43 0.62 -17.58 5.16
C ASP A 43 1.40 -16.58 6.04
N ILE A 44 0.70 -15.60 6.59
CA ILE A 44 1.30 -14.52 7.39
C ILE A 44 1.94 -15.05 8.68
N ALA A 45 1.44 -16.17 9.23
CA ALA A 45 2.02 -16.75 10.45
C ALA A 45 3.41 -17.38 10.21
N LYS A 46 3.78 -17.62 8.95
CA LYS A 46 5.08 -18.18 8.55
C LYS A 46 5.93 -17.17 7.80
N TRP A 47 5.47 -15.94 7.69
CA TRP A 47 6.14 -14.92 6.91
C TRP A 47 7.35 -14.39 7.67
N ASP A 48 8.47 -14.26 6.96
CA ASP A 48 9.69 -13.64 7.45
C ASP A 48 10.20 -12.58 6.47
N PHE A 49 10.92 -11.60 7.00
CA PHE A 49 11.65 -10.60 6.24
C PHE A 49 13.08 -10.51 6.70
N SER A 50 14.00 -10.61 5.76
CA SER A 50 15.43 -10.64 6.02
C SER A 50 16.16 -9.54 5.27
N VAL A 51 17.01 -8.79 5.98
CA VAL A 51 18.00 -7.87 5.40
C VAL A 51 19.38 -8.50 5.54
N PHE A 52 20.02 -8.76 4.41
CA PHE A 52 21.27 -9.50 4.33
C PHE A 52 22.15 -8.95 3.19
N GLY A 53 23.39 -9.44 3.09
CA GLY A 53 24.38 -9.00 2.11
C GLY A 53 25.40 -8.04 2.72
N ALA A 54 25.60 -6.87 2.10
CA ALA A 54 26.58 -5.87 2.54
C ALA A 54 26.04 -5.02 3.71
N VAL A 55 25.69 -5.67 4.82
CA VAL A 55 25.22 -5.04 6.05
C VAL A 55 26.12 -5.44 7.21
N GLU A 56 26.34 -4.51 8.15
CA GLU A 56 27.16 -4.77 9.34
C GLU A 56 26.49 -5.80 10.26
N ASN A 57 25.18 -5.65 10.47
CA ASN A 57 24.35 -6.58 11.23
C ASN A 57 23.14 -6.98 10.38
N GLY A 58 22.97 -8.29 10.18
CA GLY A 58 21.76 -8.82 9.55
C GLY A 58 20.52 -8.54 10.38
N LEU A 59 19.37 -8.45 9.73
CA LEU A 59 18.08 -8.26 10.38
C LEU A 59 17.10 -9.32 9.90
N SER A 60 16.38 -9.94 10.82
CA SER A 60 15.25 -10.82 10.53
C SER A 60 14.07 -10.37 11.37
N LEU A 61 12.93 -10.18 10.72
CA LEU A 61 11.67 -9.76 11.35
C LEU A 61 10.53 -10.68 10.94
N ASP A 62 9.64 -10.99 11.87
CA ASP A 62 8.31 -11.49 11.53
C ASP A 62 7.39 -10.34 11.05
N TYR A 63 6.18 -10.71 10.60
CA TYR A 63 5.24 -9.74 10.08
C TYR A 63 4.77 -8.72 11.13
N GLY A 64 4.58 -9.17 12.38
CA GLY A 64 4.18 -8.31 13.48
C GLY A 64 5.26 -7.29 13.83
N GLU A 65 6.51 -7.73 13.93
CA GLU A 65 7.66 -6.89 14.22
C GLU A 65 7.87 -5.83 13.12
N LEU A 66 7.76 -6.22 11.84
CA LEU A 66 7.83 -5.27 10.72
C LEU A 66 6.73 -4.20 10.84
N ARG A 67 5.50 -4.61 11.16
CA ARG A 67 4.34 -3.70 11.26
C ARG A 67 4.37 -2.81 12.49
N ALA A 68 5.13 -3.18 13.52
CA ALA A 68 5.33 -2.38 14.72
C ALA A 68 6.35 -1.24 14.52
N LEU A 69 7.11 -1.25 13.42
CA LEU A 69 8.04 -0.16 13.10
C LEU A 69 7.28 1.16 12.89
N PRO A 70 7.90 2.31 13.23
CA PRO A 70 7.27 3.62 13.04
C PRO A 70 6.84 3.87 11.59
N SER A 71 5.55 4.10 11.37
CA SER A 71 4.99 4.55 10.09
C SER A 71 4.71 6.06 10.11
N LYS A 72 4.91 6.74 8.97
CA LYS A 72 4.54 8.15 8.77
C LYS A 72 3.11 8.32 8.25
#